data_AF-A0A935UXL7-F1
#
_entry.id   AF-A0A935UXL7-F1
#
_cell.length_a   1.000
_cell.length_b   1.000
_cell.length_c   1.000
_cell.angle_alpha   90.00
_cell.angle_beta   90.00
_cell.angle_gamma   90.00
#
_symmetry.space_group_name_H-M   'P 1'
#
loop_
_entity.id
_entity.type
_entity.pdbx_description
1 polymer ?
#
loop_
_entity_poly.entity_id
_entity_poly.type
_entity_poly.pdbx_seq_one_letter_code
_entity_poly.pdbx_strand_id
1 'polypeptide(L)'
;MRRLLLPLVTIGLGALVFKLAATPSAQDDGTVGDAVSAVGPGVLVLDLQDHATEADIAALEARLGGVDLEWSSAVSEDEGLVRATVDDLGALVSLAGRDPLVELAEAEVTLTALEHPNDPLWEKQWNLRQIGVHRGWRVGAGAGVTVAVIDTGVSAVEDLEGATILSGRSFVPGVSSAEDDHGHGTHVAGTIAQVTNNGVGVAGVAPGVTILPLKTLSARGSGSSDHIAAAIDEAVDQGAHVINLSLGGGYSEIIHKAVIAARDEGVLVFAAAGNDGRRSVSFPGALPEALGVGAVGPDDVRSFYSNFGPGVDLAAPGGNTKLGEEAGVLQDTLDGKGGHAYRFLQGTSMATPHAAGAAAVLLGMGLSPEETTATILGTSVDLGAKGFDEEYGHGRLSLDAAVTRVLTRTNALSFAVAGLMALVLARGARSPWGSALGVGLVAGAVSGGLFFLPMLPAPPSFAVTLLSRELLLWPSVLDVRYAHNPLWASAIFPALLAFTFGPTRAFGGLAAGLCVGFGASLLQLAASGASLSLLGGVLSGAWLWTNGVLCLLTAMAVLGLQRSLRASA
;
A
#
# COMPACT_ATOMS: atom_id res chain seq x y z
N MET A 1 27.11 -40.88 7.42
CA MET A 1 26.41 -39.88 8.28
C MET A 1 25.10 -39.47 7.61
N ARG A 2 24.08 -40.34 7.64
CA ARG A 2 22.92 -40.30 6.73
C ARG A 2 21.57 -40.19 7.42
N ARG A 3 21.54 -39.84 8.71
CA ARG A 3 20.31 -39.63 9.49
C ARG A 3 20.61 -38.65 10.61
N LEU A 4 20.25 -37.39 10.39
CA LEU A 4 19.89 -36.34 11.35
C LEU A 4 19.95 -35.04 10.55
N LEU A 5 18.79 -34.42 10.31
CA LEU A 5 18.50 -33.05 9.80
C LEU A 5 17.27 -33.08 8.87
N LEU A 6 16.12 -33.37 9.45
CA LEU A 6 14.78 -33.04 8.98
C LEU A 6 13.93 -33.11 10.27
N PRO A 7 13.46 -31.98 10.85
CA PRO A 7 12.39 -31.19 10.24
C PRO A 7 12.54 -29.67 10.45
N LEU A 8 12.46 -28.86 9.38
CA LEU A 8 12.11 -27.43 9.51
C LEU A 8 11.65 -26.74 8.21
N VAL A 9 11.40 -27.46 7.10
CA VAL A 9 11.02 -26.82 5.81
C VAL A 9 9.86 -27.54 5.10
N THR A 10 8.89 -28.05 5.85
CA THR A 10 7.67 -28.66 5.28
C THR A 10 6.40 -28.06 5.86
N ILE A 11 6.29 -26.73 5.80
CA ILE A 11 5.00 -26.05 5.83
C ILE A 11 4.99 -25.03 4.69
N GLY A 12 4.03 -25.18 3.78
CA GLY A 12 3.62 -24.10 2.89
C GLY A 12 4.12 -24.16 1.44
N LEU A 13 3.83 -25.21 0.67
CA LEU A 13 3.86 -25.10 -0.81
C LEU A 13 3.03 -26.16 -1.56
N GLY A 14 1.95 -26.65 -0.95
CA GLY A 14 1.18 -27.77 -1.49
C GLY A 14 -0.32 -27.70 -1.25
N ALA A 15 -0.98 -26.60 -1.62
CA ALA A 15 -2.42 -26.56 -1.89
C ALA A 15 -2.82 -25.19 -2.46
N LEU A 16 -2.68 -25.00 -3.78
CA LEU A 16 -3.39 -23.93 -4.48
C LEU A 16 -3.67 -24.36 -5.93
N VAL A 17 -4.67 -25.23 -6.09
CA VAL A 17 -5.28 -25.52 -7.40
C VAL A 17 -6.53 -24.66 -7.49
N PHE A 18 -6.41 -23.48 -8.10
CA PHE A 18 -7.55 -22.63 -8.43
C PHE A 18 -8.32 -23.24 -9.62
N LYS A 19 -9.57 -23.64 -9.39
CA LYS A 19 -10.57 -23.78 -10.46
C LYS A 19 -11.11 -22.37 -10.76
N LEU A 20 -10.64 -21.77 -11.85
CA LEU A 20 -11.30 -20.60 -12.45
C LEU A 20 -12.54 -21.09 -13.20
N ALA A 21 -13.74 -20.83 -12.66
CA ALA A 21 -14.96 -20.84 -13.44
C ALA A 21 -15.13 -19.44 -14.06
N ALA A 22 -15.28 -19.39 -15.38
CA ALA A 22 -15.48 -18.17 -16.15
C ALA A 22 -16.87 -17.57 -15.84
N THR A 23 -16.92 -16.30 -15.46
CA THR A 23 -18.15 -15.50 -15.47
C THR A 23 -18.31 -14.81 -16.83
N PRO A 24 -19.49 -14.89 -17.48
CA PRO A 24 -19.73 -14.22 -18.75
C PRO A 24 -19.95 -12.72 -18.57
N SER A 25 -19.68 -12.00 -19.66
CA SER A 25 -19.72 -10.54 -19.86
C SER A 25 -21.08 -9.89 -19.60
N ALA A 26 -21.08 -8.69 -19.02
CA ALA A 26 -22.24 -7.83 -18.85
C ALA A 26 -22.43 -6.85 -20.02
N GLN A 27 -23.61 -6.93 -20.65
CA GLN A 27 -24.40 -5.96 -21.44
C GLN A 27 -25.77 -6.67 -21.57
N ASP A 28 -26.95 -6.10 -21.34
CA ASP A 28 -27.46 -4.75 -21.59
C ASP A 28 -28.68 -4.46 -20.69
N ASP A 29 -29.08 -3.19 -20.69
CA ASP A 29 -30.31 -2.56 -20.22
C ASP A 29 -31.64 -3.37 -20.22
N GLY A 30 -32.40 -3.31 -19.11
CA GLY A 30 -33.76 -3.88 -19.05
C GLY A 30 -34.45 -3.72 -17.71
N THR A 31 -35.56 -2.97 -17.72
CA THR A 31 -36.60 -2.75 -16.70
C THR A 31 -36.76 -3.79 -15.58
N VAL A 32 -36.85 -3.28 -14.35
CA VAL A 32 -37.29 -3.97 -13.12
C VAL A 32 -38.72 -4.49 -13.31
N GLY A 33 -38.90 -5.79 -13.47
CA GLY A 33 -40.24 -6.38 -13.57
C GLY A 33 -40.33 -7.89 -13.86
N ASP A 34 -39.51 -8.44 -14.75
CA ASP A 34 -39.85 -9.74 -15.39
C ASP A 34 -38.74 -10.81 -15.37
N ALA A 35 -38.04 -11.02 -14.25
CA ALA A 35 -37.05 -12.11 -14.14
C ALA A 35 -37.12 -12.90 -12.82
N VAL A 36 -38.32 -13.29 -12.39
CA VAL A 36 -38.49 -14.36 -11.39
C VAL A 36 -39.15 -15.55 -12.06
N SER A 37 -38.43 -16.22 -12.95
CA SER A 37 -38.79 -17.56 -13.38
C SER A 37 -37.53 -18.34 -13.74
N ALA A 38 -37.23 -19.34 -12.89
CA ALA A 38 -36.10 -20.27 -12.92
C ALA A 38 -34.84 -19.84 -12.17
N VAL A 39 -34.94 -19.66 -10.84
CA VAL A 39 -33.78 -19.73 -9.95
C VAL A 39 -33.70 -21.15 -9.40
N GLY A 40 -32.60 -21.85 -9.66
CA GLY A 40 -32.34 -23.23 -9.18
C GLY A 40 -32.09 -23.30 -7.67
N PRO A 41 -31.22 -24.21 -7.19
CA PRO A 41 -31.01 -24.37 -5.75
C PRO A 41 -30.40 -23.12 -5.12
N GLY A 42 -30.85 -22.76 -3.92
CA GLY A 42 -30.35 -21.61 -3.17
C GLY A 42 -31.01 -21.49 -1.78
N VAL A 43 -30.78 -20.36 -1.10
CA VAL A 43 -31.34 -20.11 0.24
C VAL A 43 -32.51 -19.15 0.13
N LEU A 44 -33.67 -19.60 0.62
CA LEU A 44 -34.87 -18.79 0.82
C LEU A 44 -34.75 -18.08 2.17
N VAL A 45 -34.99 -16.78 2.19
CA VAL A 45 -35.08 -15.97 3.41
C VAL A 45 -36.50 -15.43 3.51
N LEU A 46 -37.14 -15.64 4.66
CA LEU A 46 -38.48 -15.17 4.95
C LEU A 46 -38.46 -14.26 6.18
N ASP A 47 -39.10 -13.12 6.03
CA ASP A 47 -39.49 -12.24 7.11
C ASP A 47 -40.95 -12.55 7.47
N LEU A 48 -41.18 -13.02 8.69
CA LEU A 48 -42.51 -13.41 9.17
C LEU A 48 -43.12 -12.28 9.98
N GLN A 49 -44.46 -12.27 10.07
CA GLN A 49 -45.14 -11.32 10.94
C GLN A 49 -44.65 -11.40 12.38
N ASP A 50 -44.56 -10.23 13.01
CA ASP A 50 -44.29 -10.09 14.44
C ASP A 50 -45.17 -11.09 15.23
N HIS A 51 -44.52 -11.90 16.07
CA HIS A 51 -45.12 -12.95 16.91
C HIS A 51 -45.44 -14.30 16.26
N ALA A 52 -44.86 -14.63 15.10
CA ALA A 52 -44.93 -15.98 14.55
C ALA A 52 -44.43 -17.04 15.56
N THR A 53 -45.25 -18.08 15.82
CA THR A 53 -44.90 -19.16 16.76
C THR A 53 -44.27 -20.36 16.04
N GLU A 54 -43.59 -21.26 16.78
CA GLU A 54 -43.10 -22.53 16.22
C GLU A 54 -44.19 -23.35 15.52
N ALA A 55 -45.45 -23.26 15.99
CA ALA A 55 -46.58 -23.93 15.36
C ALA A 55 -46.97 -23.29 14.02
N ASP A 56 -46.81 -21.98 13.90
CA ASP A 56 -47.05 -21.23 12.66
C ASP A 56 -45.97 -21.54 11.62
N ILE A 57 -44.71 -21.68 12.05
CA ILE A 57 -43.59 -22.12 11.21
C ILE A 57 -43.86 -23.53 10.68
N ALA A 58 -44.18 -24.51 11.55
CA ALA A 58 -44.50 -25.87 11.12
C ALA A 58 -45.68 -25.93 10.13
N ALA A 59 -46.67 -25.04 10.30
CA ALA A 59 -47.79 -24.92 9.38
C ALA A 59 -47.37 -24.27 8.04
N LEU A 60 -46.42 -23.34 8.06
CA LEU A 60 -45.85 -22.70 6.88
C LEU A 60 -44.97 -23.69 6.08
N GLU A 61 -44.13 -24.48 6.74
CA GLU A 61 -43.32 -25.55 6.13
C GLU A 61 -44.19 -26.51 5.31
N ALA A 62 -45.32 -26.93 5.89
CA ALA A 62 -46.28 -27.81 5.22
C ALA A 62 -46.91 -27.15 3.97
N ARG A 63 -47.18 -25.83 4.01
CA ARG A 63 -47.71 -25.08 2.85
C ARG A 63 -46.68 -24.84 1.77
N LEU A 64 -45.40 -24.74 2.14
CA LEU A 64 -44.27 -24.59 1.22
C LEU A 64 -43.73 -25.92 0.68
N GLY A 65 -44.43 -27.04 0.93
CA GLY A 65 -44.06 -28.34 0.37
C GLY A 65 -43.09 -29.15 1.22
N GLY A 66 -43.04 -28.91 2.53
CA GLY A 66 -42.17 -29.62 3.48
C GLY A 66 -40.74 -29.09 3.50
N VAL A 67 -40.58 -27.78 3.25
CA VAL A 67 -39.30 -27.09 3.39
C VAL A 67 -38.93 -27.02 4.88
N ASP A 68 -37.66 -27.28 5.19
CA ASP A 68 -37.11 -27.24 6.56
C ASP A 68 -36.70 -25.80 6.88
N LEU A 69 -37.55 -25.09 7.63
CA LEU A 69 -37.34 -23.68 7.99
C LEU A 69 -36.64 -23.60 9.35
N GLU A 70 -35.48 -22.96 9.37
CA GLU A 70 -34.73 -22.72 10.59
C GLU A 70 -34.65 -21.22 10.88
N TRP A 71 -34.59 -20.86 12.16
CA TRP A 71 -34.26 -19.49 12.57
C TRP A 71 -32.91 -19.08 12.01
N SER A 72 -32.85 -17.88 11.40
CA SER A 72 -31.64 -17.39 10.75
C SER A 72 -30.49 -17.15 11.73
N SER A 73 -30.77 -16.88 13.01
CA SER A 73 -29.80 -16.75 14.09
C SER A 73 -30.44 -16.94 15.48
N ALA A 74 -29.64 -16.97 16.55
CA ALA A 74 -30.15 -17.08 17.92
C ALA A 74 -31.00 -15.88 18.40
N VAL A 75 -31.00 -14.76 17.67
CA VAL A 75 -31.77 -13.55 17.98
C VAL A 75 -32.86 -13.27 16.94
N SER A 76 -32.96 -14.09 15.89
CA SER A 76 -33.96 -13.89 14.82
C SER A 76 -35.35 -14.37 15.18
N GLU A 77 -35.51 -15.07 16.30
CA GLU A 77 -36.82 -15.52 16.79
C GLU A 77 -37.72 -14.33 17.15
N ASP A 78 -37.15 -13.29 17.77
CA ASP A 78 -37.87 -12.07 18.12
C ASP A 78 -38.21 -11.20 16.89
N GLU A 79 -37.46 -11.37 15.80
CA GLU A 79 -37.58 -10.59 14.55
C GLU A 79 -38.27 -11.38 13.43
N GLY A 80 -38.78 -12.59 13.69
CA GLY A 80 -39.51 -13.37 12.69
C GLY A 80 -38.69 -13.87 11.50
N LEU A 81 -37.36 -13.86 11.55
CA LEU A 81 -36.51 -14.17 10.39
C LEU A 81 -36.11 -15.65 10.31
N VAL A 82 -36.65 -16.36 9.32
CA VAL A 82 -36.36 -17.78 9.05
C VAL A 82 -35.75 -17.99 7.68
N ARG A 83 -35.01 -19.08 7.52
CA ARG A 83 -34.36 -19.44 6.25
C ARG A 83 -34.44 -20.93 5.96
N ALA A 84 -34.33 -21.28 4.68
CA ALA A 84 -34.23 -22.67 4.25
C ALA A 84 -33.36 -22.83 3.00
N THR A 85 -32.63 -23.93 2.90
CA THR A 85 -31.97 -24.32 1.65
C THR A 85 -32.97 -25.10 0.79
N VAL A 86 -33.21 -24.64 -0.44
CA VAL A 86 -34.27 -25.15 -1.31
C VAL A 86 -33.75 -25.39 -2.72
N ASP A 87 -34.33 -26.36 -3.43
CA ASP A 87 -33.90 -26.72 -4.80
C ASP A 87 -34.52 -25.84 -5.91
N ASP A 88 -35.69 -25.23 -5.65
CA ASP A 88 -36.41 -24.35 -6.58
C ASP A 88 -36.75 -23.02 -5.92
N LEU A 89 -35.72 -22.18 -5.75
CA LEU A 89 -35.81 -20.92 -5.02
C LEU A 89 -36.79 -19.95 -5.67
N GLY A 90 -36.83 -19.88 -6.99
CA GLY A 90 -37.68 -18.92 -7.71
C GLY A 90 -39.18 -19.20 -7.52
N ALA A 91 -39.57 -20.48 -7.56
CA ALA A 91 -40.94 -20.88 -7.29
C ALA A 91 -41.33 -20.65 -5.82
N LEU A 92 -40.42 -20.96 -4.89
CA LEU A 92 -40.69 -20.85 -3.46
C LEU A 92 -40.72 -19.39 -2.96
N VAL A 93 -39.87 -18.50 -3.47
CA VAL A 93 -39.98 -17.05 -3.19
C VAL A 93 -41.35 -16.53 -3.61
N SER A 94 -41.81 -16.90 -4.82
CA SER A 94 -43.11 -16.46 -5.35
C SER A 94 -44.31 -17.04 -4.59
N LEU A 95 -44.17 -18.27 -4.08
CA LEU A 95 -45.20 -18.96 -3.31
C LEU A 95 -45.28 -18.43 -1.88
N ALA A 96 -44.12 -18.31 -1.21
CA ALA A 96 -44.03 -17.82 0.17
C ALA A 96 -44.45 -16.35 0.28
N GLY A 97 -44.11 -15.50 -0.69
CA GLY A 97 -44.55 -14.10 -0.72
C GLY A 97 -46.07 -13.89 -0.91
N ARG A 98 -46.86 -14.97 -1.05
CA ARG A 98 -48.33 -14.92 -1.06
C ARG A 98 -48.95 -15.44 0.25
N ASP A 99 -48.13 -15.96 1.16
CA ASP A 99 -48.62 -16.50 2.42
C ASP A 99 -48.94 -15.37 3.41
N PRO A 100 -50.11 -15.39 4.08
CA PRO A 100 -50.47 -14.34 5.02
C PRO A 100 -49.54 -14.19 6.22
N LEU A 101 -48.70 -15.18 6.53
CA LEU A 101 -47.71 -15.10 7.62
C LEU A 101 -46.38 -14.46 7.20
N VAL A 102 -46.13 -14.29 5.90
CA VAL A 102 -44.85 -13.84 5.35
C VAL A 102 -44.98 -12.37 4.95
N GLU A 103 -44.22 -11.50 5.60
CA GLU A 103 -44.13 -10.08 5.25
C GLU A 103 -43.24 -9.88 4.01
N LEU A 104 -42.15 -10.62 3.94
CA LEU A 104 -41.21 -10.59 2.82
C LEU A 104 -40.65 -11.99 2.53
N ALA A 105 -40.55 -12.34 1.26
CA ALA A 105 -39.82 -13.51 0.80
C ALA A 105 -38.80 -13.09 -0.25
N GLU A 106 -37.55 -13.49 -0.06
CA GLU A 106 -36.49 -13.22 -1.03
C GLU A 106 -35.44 -14.34 -1.10
N ALA A 107 -34.60 -14.25 -2.13
CA ALA A 107 -33.39 -15.06 -2.23
C ALA A 107 -32.29 -14.47 -1.35
N GLU A 108 -31.56 -15.29 -0.59
CA GLU A 108 -30.44 -14.83 0.23
C GLU A 108 -29.41 -14.07 -0.64
N VAL A 109 -29.20 -12.80 -0.32
CA VAL A 109 -28.19 -11.98 -0.98
C VAL A 109 -26.90 -12.06 -0.17
N THR A 110 -25.82 -12.52 -0.80
CA THR A 110 -24.49 -12.44 -0.18
C THR A 110 -24.01 -10.99 -0.19
N LEU A 111 -23.98 -10.38 1.00
CA LEU A 111 -23.36 -9.07 1.20
C LEU A 111 -21.89 -9.26 1.61
N THR A 112 -20.97 -8.71 0.84
CA THR A 112 -19.54 -8.65 1.18
C THR A 112 -19.19 -7.35 1.87
N ALA A 113 -18.41 -7.41 2.95
CA ALA A 113 -17.90 -6.23 3.65
C ALA A 113 -17.08 -5.34 2.69
N LEU A 114 -17.38 -4.04 2.67
CA LEU A 114 -16.51 -3.03 2.07
C LEU A 114 -15.26 -2.92 2.96
N GLU A 115 -14.05 -3.00 2.37
CA GLU A 115 -12.76 -2.87 3.07
C GLU A 115 -12.61 -1.43 3.62
N HIS A 116 -13.26 -1.10 4.73
CA HIS A 116 -13.00 0.10 5.52
C HIS A 116 -12.24 -0.30 6.79
N PRO A 117 -11.33 0.55 7.28
CA PRO A 117 -10.62 0.25 8.51
C PRO A 117 -11.62 0.22 9.68
N ASN A 118 -11.30 -0.53 10.74
CA ASN A 118 -12.22 -0.70 11.89
C ASN A 118 -12.22 0.50 12.87
N ASP A 119 -11.55 1.58 12.49
CA ASP A 119 -11.33 2.82 13.22
C ASP A 119 -12.66 3.64 13.29
N PRO A 120 -13.22 3.88 14.50
CA PRO A 120 -14.57 4.44 14.67
C PRO A 120 -14.83 5.82 14.04
N LEU A 121 -13.79 6.60 13.77
CA LEU A 121 -13.89 7.94 13.17
C LEU A 121 -13.49 7.97 11.69
N TRP A 122 -13.26 6.81 11.05
CA TRP A 122 -12.91 6.70 9.62
C TRP A 122 -13.82 7.50 8.71
N GLU A 123 -15.14 7.48 8.93
CA GLU A 123 -16.11 8.20 8.10
C GLU A 123 -15.86 9.71 8.06
N LYS A 124 -15.17 10.26 9.07
CA LYS A 124 -14.80 11.68 9.13
C LYS A 124 -13.50 12.02 8.38
N GLN A 125 -12.71 11.02 7.97
CA GLN A 125 -11.43 11.20 7.28
C GLN A 125 -11.57 11.17 5.75
N TRP A 126 -12.27 12.16 5.20
CA TRP A 126 -12.43 12.34 3.75
C TRP A 126 -11.08 12.38 3.01
N ASN A 127 -10.06 12.94 3.66
CA ASN A 127 -8.70 13.12 3.15
C ASN A 127 -8.05 11.80 2.73
N LEU A 128 -8.23 10.74 3.52
CA LEU A 128 -7.63 9.43 3.24
C LEU A 128 -8.35 8.71 2.10
N ARG A 129 -9.68 8.87 2.01
CA ARG A 129 -10.47 8.36 0.89
C ARG A 129 -10.13 9.09 -0.41
N GLN A 130 -9.95 10.40 -0.36
CA GLN A 130 -9.66 11.23 -1.52
C GLN A 130 -8.33 10.85 -2.20
N ILE A 131 -7.32 10.42 -1.44
CA ILE A 131 -6.04 9.96 -1.99
C ILE A 131 -5.97 8.44 -2.22
N GLY A 132 -6.98 7.68 -1.79
CA GLY A 132 -7.06 6.23 -2.03
C GLY A 132 -6.06 5.39 -1.22
N VAL A 133 -6.02 5.53 0.11
CA VAL A 133 -5.04 4.84 0.97
C VAL A 133 -5.12 3.31 0.99
N HIS A 134 -6.28 2.72 0.70
CA HIS A 134 -6.51 1.26 0.83
C HIS A 134 -5.48 0.42 0.05
N ARG A 135 -5.13 0.82 -1.18
CA ARG A 135 -4.11 0.08 -1.95
C ARG A 135 -2.73 0.16 -1.30
N GLY A 136 -2.39 1.32 -0.73
CA GLY A 136 -1.13 1.53 0.00
C GLY A 136 -1.00 0.62 1.21
N TRP A 137 -2.07 0.46 1.99
CA TRP A 137 -2.09 -0.43 3.14
C TRP A 137 -1.84 -1.90 2.77
N ARG A 138 -2.28 -2.33 1.58
CA ARG A 138 -2.12 -3.71 1.10
C ARG A 138 -0.71 -4.05 0.62
N VAL A 139 0.07 -3.04 0.22
CA VAL A 139 1.45 -3.21 -0.28
C VAL A 139 2.52 -2.92 0.78
N GLY A 140 2.12 -2.94 2.06
CA GLY A 140 3.01 -2.90 3.22
C GLY A 140 2.94 -1.62 4.04
N ALA A 141 2.07 -0.67 3.69
CA ALA A 141 1.76 0.50 4.52
C ALA A 141 2.98 1.35 4.96
N GLY A 142 4.09 1.32 4.21
CA GLY A 142 5.34 2.02 4.56
C GLY A 142 6.28 1.25 5.49
N ALA A 143 6.05 -0.03 5.74
CA ALA A 143 6.96 -0.88 6.52
C ALA A 143 8.41 -0.80 6.04
N GLY A 144 9.34 -0.70 6.99
CA GLY A 144 10.78 -0.58 6.73
C GLY A 144 11.26 0.82 6.37
N VAL A 145 10.36 1.82 6.34
CA VAL A 145 10.69 3.23 6.05
C VAL A 145 10.64 4.06 7.32
N THR A 146 11.63 4.93 7.49
CA THR A 146 11.66 5.93 8.56
C THR A 146 11.31 7.31 8.01
N VAL A 147 10.31 7.96 8.61
CA VAL A 147 9.88 9.33 8.28
C VAL A 147 10.22 10.26 9.44
N ALA A 148 11.10 11.23 9.20
CA ALA A 148 11.43 12.26 10.16
C ALA A 148 10.37 13.37 10.17
N VAL A 149 9.82 13.65 11.35
CA VAL A 149 8.88 14.75 11.59
C VAL A 149 9.63 15.85 12.31
N ILE A 150 10.07 16.86 11.55
CA ILE A 150 10.78 18.03 12.08
C ILE A 150 9.75 19.12 12.39
N ASP A 151 9.32 19.18 13.65
CA ASP A 151 8.15 19.99 14.06
C ASP A 151 8.23 20.42 15.54
N THR A 152 7.09 20.56 16.20
CA THR A 152 6.88 20.86 17.63
C THR A 152 7.12 19.67 18.55
N GLY A 153 7.48 18.51 17.99
CA GLY A 153 7.62 17.24 18.71
C GLY A 153 6.50 16.27 18.36
N VAL A 154 6.56 15.06 18.92
CA VAL A 154 5.52 14.04 18.78
C VAL A 154 5.30 13.42 20.16
N SER A 155 4.06 13.43 20.64
CA SER A 155 3.68 12.83 21.91
C SER A 155 2.90 11.54 21.70
N ALA A 156 3.07 10.59 22.62
CA ALA A 156 2.22 9.41 22.68
C ALA A 156 0.80 9.84 23.09
N VAL A 157 -0.12 9.76 22.15
CA VAL A 157 -1.57 9.88 22.39
C VAL A 157 -2.21 8.51 22.23
N GLU A 158 -3.43 8.32 22.73
CA GLU A 158 -4.12 7.02 22.77
C GLU A 158 -4.04 6.31 21.43
N ASP A 159 -4.37 7.01 20.35
CA ASP A 159 -4.48 6.40 19.03
C ASP A 159 -3.13 6.29 18.29
N LEU A 160 -2.04 6.75 18.90
CA LEU A 160 -0.67 6.46 18.46
C LEU A 160 -0.04 5.30 19.24
N GLU A 161 -0.76 4.72 20.22
CA GLU A 161 -0.28 3.57 20.97
C GLU A 161 -0.13 2.35 20.04
N GLY A 162 1.10 1.89 19.87
CA GLY A 162 1.46 0.82 18.92
C GLY A 162 2.13 1.31 17.64
N ALA A 163 2.17 2.61 17.38
CA ALA A 163 3.00 3.17 16.32
C ALA A 163 4.48 3.01 16.67
N THR A 164 5.33 2.79 15.66
CA THR A 164 6.78 2.71 15.88
C THR A 164 7.36 4.12 15.89
N ILE A 165 7.51 4.71 17.08
CA ILE A 165 8.04 6.07 17.26
C ILE A 165 9.41 5.98 17.94
N LEU A 166 10.44 6.53 17.30
CA LEU A 166 11.78 6.64 17.89
C LEU A 166 11.81 7.72 18.97
N SER A 167 12.74 7.61 19.92
CA SER A 167 12.87 8.59 21.01
C SER A 167 13.13 10.03 20.55
N GLY A 168 13.72 10.19 19.35
CA GLY A 168 13.99 11.50 18.78
C GLY A 168 14.93 12.37 19.63
N ARG A 169 15.01 13.66 19.30
CA ARG A 169 15.66 14.69 20.14
C ARG A 169 15.03 16.07 19.91
N SER A 170 15.17 16.96 20.89
CA SER A 170 14.91 18.39 20.69
C SER A 170 16.16 19.20 20.41
N PHE A 171 16.01 20.16 19.52
CA PHE A 171 16.94 21.23 19.22
C PHE A 171 16.53 22.55 19.87
N VAL A 172 15.38 22.57 20.59
CA VAL A 172 14.92 23.74 21.34
C VAL A 172 15.79 23.90 22.59
N PRO A 173 16.42 25.07 22.84
CA PRO A 173 17.33 25.24 23.95
C PRO A 173 16.68 24.95 25.31
N GLY A 174 17.34 24.10 26.11
CA GLY A 174 16.85 23.70 27.44
C GLY A 174 15.78 22.60 27.44
N VAL A 175 15.40 22.08 26.28
CA VAL A 175 14.48 20.95 26.12
C VAL A 175 15.26 19.74 25.63
N SER A 176 15.13 18.60 26.30
CA SER A 176 15.86 17.37 25.91
C SER A 176 14.99 16.34 25.21
N SER A 177 13.68 16.31 25.48
CA SER A 177 12.75 15.36 24.86
C SER A 177 12.17 15.91 23.55
N ALA A 178 11.89 15.02 22.59
CA ALA A 178 11.16 15.35 21.38
C ALA A 178 9.63 15.27 21.56
N GLU A 179 9.16 15.26 22.81
CA GLU A 179 7.73 15.28 23.13
C GLU A 179 7.10 16.59 22.68
N ASP A 180 5.85 16.49 22.23
CA ASP A 180 5.08 17.62 21.77
C ASP A 180 4.46 18.36 22.98
N ASP A 181 4.54 19.68 22.94
CA ASP A 181 3.95 20.61 23.91
C ASP A 181 3.02 21.64 23.23
N HIS A 182 2.71 21.44 21.94
CA HIS A 182 1.86 22.29 21.12
C HIS A 182 0.69 21.52 20.49
N GLY A 183 0.92 20.30 20.02
CA GLY A 183 -0.05 19.44 19.32
C GLY A 183 0.01 19.54 17.79
N HIS A 184 0.91 20.35 17.21
CA HIS A 184 0.99 20.43 15.75
C HIS A 184 1.74 19.23 15.19
N GLY A 185 2.89 18.89 15.77
CA GLY A 185 3.74 17.80 15.31
C GLY A 185 3.11 16.43 15.56
N THR A 186 2.36 16.27 16.65
CA THR A 186 1.58 15.04 16.91
C THR A 186 0.49 14.84 15.85
N HIS A 187 -0.22 15.90 15.43
CA HIS A 187 -1.23 15.82 14.37
C HIS A 187 -0.61 15.50 13.00
N VAL A 188 0.55 16.10 12.70
CA VAL A 188 1.35 15.80 11.50
C VAL A 188 1.82 14.34 11.50
N ALA A 189 2.36 13.85 12.62
CA ALA A 189 2.79 12.46 12.75
C ALA A 189 1.61 11.49 12.63
N GLY A 190 0.46 11.80 13.23
CA GLY A 190 -0.77 11.04 13.07
C GLY A 190 -1.23 10.97 11.62
N THR A 191 -1.20 12.08 10.89
CA THR A 191 -1.54 12.07 9.46
C THR A 191 -0.65 11.10 8.65
N ILE A 192 0.62 10.97 9.02
CA ILE A 192 1.53 10.00 8.39
C ILE A 192 1.22 8.58 8.87
N ALA A 193 1.14 8.35 10.18
CA ALA A 193 1.33 7.02 10.78
C ALA A 193 0.38 6.70 11.94
N GLN A 194 -0.80 7.31 12.02
CA GLN A 194 -1.82 6.91 12.99
C GLN A 194 -2.08 5.40 12.88
N VAL A 195 -2.15 4.72 14.02
CA VAL A 195 -2.30 3.27 14.05
C VAL A 195 -3.65 2.92 13.44
N THR A 196 -3.63 2.20 12.33
CA THR A 196 -4.84 1.87 11.57
C THR A 196 -5.26 0.42 11.85
N ASN A 197 -6.57 0.17 11.92
CA ASN A 197 -7.18 -1.11 12.25
C ASN A 197 -7.02 -1.57 13.72
N ASN A 198 -6.86 -0.65 14.66
CA ASN A 198 -6.77 -0.91 16.10
C ASN A 198 -8.12 -0.82 16.85
N GLY A 199 -9.21 -0.46 16.17
CA GLY A 199 -10.53 -0.24 16.78
C GLY A 199 -10.64 1.06 17.57
N VAL A 200 -9.70 1.99 17.40
CA VAL A 200 -9.62 3.28 18.09
C VAL A 200 -9.61 4.39 17.04
N GLY A 201 -10.17 5.54 17.40
CA GLY A 201 -10.06 6.80 16.66
C GLY A 201 -10.04 6.75 15.13
N VAL A 202 -8.89 7.12 14.57
CA VAL A 202 -8.62 7.53 13.19
C VAL A 202 -7.44 6.77 12.60
N ALA A 203 -7.34 6.79 11.27
CA ALA A 203 -6.30 6.12 10.50
C ALA A 203 -5.20 7.06 9.97
N GLY A 204 -4.07 6.47 9.56
CA GLY A 204 -2.93 7.16 8.96
C GLY A 204 -2.68 6.76 7.51
N VAL A 205 -1.91 7.57 6.76
CA VAL A 205 -1.58 7.25 5.36
C VAL A 205 -0.69 6.01 5.25
N ALA A 206 0.31 5.90 6.12
CA ALA A 206 1.35 4.89 6.13
C ALA A 206 1.60 4.35 7.55
N PRO A 207 0.63 3.61 8.15
CA PRO A 207 0.71 3.14 9.54
C PRO A 207 1.88 2.18 9.84
N GLY A 208 2.55 1.66 8.81
CA GLY A 208 3.69 0.74 8.96
C GLY A 208 5.06 1.44 9.07
N VAL A 209 5.13 2.76 8.93
CA VAL A 209 6.42 3.49 9.00
C VAL A 209 6.94 3.56 10.44
N THR A 210 8.24 3.86 10.55
CA THR A 210 8.85 4.35 11.78
C THR A 210 8.86 5.88 11.77
N ILE A 211 8.33 6.53 12.81
CA ILE A 211 8.40 7.98 12.97
C ILE A 211 9.67 8.35 13.73
N LEU A 212 10.45 9.31 13.22
CA LEU A 212 11.57 9.95 13.91
C LEU A 212 11.19 11.39 14.30
N PRO A 213 10.82 11.65 15.57
CA PRO A 213 10.49 12.99 16.03
C PRO A 213 11.75 13.85 16.20
N LEU A 214 11.78 15.04 15.59
CA LEU A 214 12.85 16.01 15.80
C LEU A 214 12.24 17.37 16.12
N LYS A 215 12.24 17.72 17.41
CA LYS A 215 11.58 18.94 17.90
C LYS A 215 12.46 20.16 17.63
N THR A 216 12.03 21.01 16.71
CA THR A 216 12.69 22.28 16.36
C THR A 216 11.82 23.50 16.64
N LEU A 217 10.52 23.29 16.82
CA LEU A 217 9.55 24.33 17.15
C LEU A 217 9.19 24.27 18.65
N SER A 218 9.15 25.45 19.28
CA SER A 218 8.76 25.62 20.68
C SER A 218 7.25 25.42 20.88
N ALA A 219 6.78 25.47 22.14
CA ALA A 219 5.35 25.48 22.51
C ALA A 219 4.52 26.61 21.87
N ARG A 220 5.15 27.57 21.18
CA ARG A 220 4.49 28.63 20.40
C ARG A 220 4.46 28.35 18.89
N GLY A 221 4.91 27.17 18.45
CA GLY A 221 4.96 26.78 17.04
C GLY A 221 6.07 27.49 16.24
N SER A 222 7.09 28.05 16.90
CA SER A 222 8.18 28.77 16.25
C SER A 222 9.56 28.20 16.63
N GLY A 223 10.48 28.26 15.67
CA GLY A 223 11.86 27.76 15.79
C GLY A 223 12.82 28.61 14.95
N SER A 224 14.12 28.32 15.09
CA SER A 224 15.19 29.03 14.39
C SER A 224 15.79 28.17 13.28
N SER A 225 16.37 28.83 12.27
CA SER A 225 16.85 28.16 11.06
C SER A 225 18.03 27.23 11.29
N ASP A 226 18.87 27.52 12.29
CA ASP A 226 19.98 26.68 12.71
C ASP A 226 19.51 25.37 13.36
N HIS A 227 18.48 25.41 14.21
CA HIS A 227 17.88 24.20 14.78
C HIS A 227 17.20 23.34 13.71
N ILE A 228 16.52 23.95 12.74
CA ILE A 228 15.88 23.24 11.63
C ILE A 228 16.94 22.58 10.75
N ALA A 229 18.02 23.29 10.39
CA ALA A 229 19.11 22.72 9.60
C ALA A 229 19.79 21.55 10.33
N ALA A 230 20.11 21.70 11.62
CA ALA A 230 20.72 20.64 12.41
C ALA A 230 19.80 19.41 12.56
N ALA A 231 18.47 19.61 12.62
CA ALA A 231 17.51 18.51 12.62
C ALA A 231 17.43 17.80 11.27
N ILE A 232 17.58 18.50 10.15
CA ILE A 232 17.66 17.87 8.83
C ILE A 232 18.90 16.98 8.77
N ASP A 233 20.06 17.48 9.20
CA ASP A 233 21.30 16.71 9.25
C ASP A 233 21.15 15.48 10.17
N GLU A 234 20.58 15.65 11.37
CA GLU A 234 20.32 14.54 12.30
C GLU A 234 19.34 13.51 11.73
N ALA A 235 18.33 13.93 10.97
CA ALA A 235 17.41 13.01 10.31
C ALA A 235 18.15 12.10 9.32
N VAL A 236 19.06 12.67 8.54
CA VAL A 236 19.92 11.93 7.59
C VAL A 236 20.84 10.98 8.36
N ASP A 237 21.52 11.46 9.40
CA ASP A 237 22.43 10.66 10.23
C ASP A 237 21.73 9.46 10.91
N GLN A 238 20.47 9.64 11.31
CA GLN A 238 19.65 8.56 11.87
C GLN A 238 18.99 7.65 10.81
N GLY A 239 19.25 7.89 9.51
CA GLY A 239 18.76 7.06 8.42
C GLY A 239 17.28 7.26 8.09
N ALA A 240 16.77 8.48 8.25
CA ALA A 240 15.47 8.85 7.71
C ALA A 240 15.48 8.74 6.18
N HIS A 241 14.37 8.28 5.61
CA HIS A 241 14.20 8.15 4.16
C HIS A 241 13.32 9.28 3.60
N VAL A 242 12.45 9.81 4.46
CA VAL A 242 11.58 10.95 4.16
C VAL A 242 11.68 11.94 5.31
N ILE A 243 11.75 13.23 5.00
CA ILE A 243 11.67 14.34 5.96
C ILE A 243 10.40 15.12 5.65
N ASN A 244 9.56 15.31 6.66
CA ASN A 244 8.38 16.17 6.60
C ASN A 244 8.66 17.51 7.31
N LEU A 245 8.57 18.60 6.56
CA LEU A 245 8.69 19.98 7.04
C LEU A 245 7.34 20.69 6.90
N SER A 246 6.43 20.45 7.85
CA SER A 246 5.14 21.14 7.96
C SER A 246 5.27 22.57 8.53
N LEU A 247 6.32 23.27 8.12
CA LEU A 247 6.75 24.58 8.58
C LEU A 247 7.16 25.45 7.38
N GLY A 248 7.26 26.76 7.60
CA GLY A 248 7.67 27.66 6.53
C GLY A 248 8.08 29.04 7.02
N GLY A 249 8.83 29.75 6.18
CA GLY A 249 9.33 31.09 6.45
C GLY A 249 10.03 31.71 5.24
N GLY A 250 10.96 32.62 5.52
CA GLY A 250 11.83 33.23 4.50
C GLY A 250 12.99 32.32 4.09
N TYR A 251 13.68 32.69 3.01
CA TYR A 251 14.87 31.97 2.55
C TYR A 251 15.96 31.91 3.63
N SER A 252 16.58 30.74 3.75
CA SER A 252 17.66 30.48 4.69
C SER A 252 18.72 29.61 4.02
N GLU A 253 19.92 30.17 3.83
CA GLU A 253 21.05 29.48 3.20
C GLU A 253 21.45 28.20 3.95
N ILE A 254 21.37 28.21 5.29
CA ILE A 254 21.76 27.05 6.10
C ILE A 254 20.76 25.90 5.96
N ILE A 255 19.45 26.21 5.87
CA ILE A 255 18.41 25.20 5.61
C ILE A 255 18.58 24.66 4.19
N HIS A 256 18.83 25.53 3.21
CA HIS A 256 19.03 25.11 1.82
C HIS A 256 20.19 24.12 1.67
N LYS A 257 21.33 24.38 2.33
CA LYS A 257 22.46 23.45 2.35
C LYS A 257 22.12 22.10 2.99
N ALA A 258 21.39 22.10 4.09
CA ALA A 258 20.95 20.87 4.75
C ALA A 258 19.98 20.06 3.86
N VAL A 259 19.06 20.73 3.15
CA VAL A 259 18.14 20.08 2.20
C VAL A 259 18.90 19.51 1.00
N ILE A 260 19.90 20.21 0.46
CA ILE A 260 20.79 19.67 -0.59
C ILE A 260 21.49 18.41 -0.08
N ALA A 261 22.09 18.46 1.10
CA ALA A 261 22.80 17.31 1.69
C ALA A 261 21.86 16.12 1.91
N ALA A 262 20.65 16.34 2.42
CA ALA A 262 19.64 15.31 2.58
C ALA A 262 19.27 14.65 1.24
N ARG A 263 19.06 15.47 0.20
CA ARG A 263 18.77 14.96 -1.15
C ARG A 263 19.94 14.17 -1.73
N ASP A 264 21.17 14.63 -1.56
CA ASP A 264 22.38 13.97 -2.05
C ASP A 264 22.58 12.58 -1.39
N GLU A 265 22.10 12.40 -0.17
CA GLU A 265 22.04 11.11 0.55
C GLU A 265 20.78 10.29 0.22
N GLY A 266 19.95 10.74 -0.73
CA GLY A 266 18.75 10.03 -1.18
C GLY A 266 17.54 10.17 -0.25
N VAL A 267 17.51 11.19 0.61
CA VAL A 267 16.37 11.48 1.50
C VAL A 267 15.39 12.41 0.80
N LEU A 268 14.11 12.03 0.73
CA LEU A 268 13.06 12.87 0.16
C LEU A 268 12.61 13.93 1.17
N VAL A 269 12.61 15.20 0.78
CA VAL A 269 12.18 16.31 1.64
C VAL A 269 10.86 16.87 1.13
N PHE A 270 9.80 16.78 1.92
CA PHE A 270 8.51 17.42 1.64
C PHE A 270 8.32 18.63 2.54
N ALA A 271 7.89 19.75 1.96
CA ALA A 271 7.74 21.00 2.70
C ALA A 271 6.46 21.76 2.33
N ALA A 272 5.84 22.37 3.34
CA ALA A 272 4.58 23.09 3.19
C ALA A 272 4.74 24.35 2.31
N ALA A 273 3.78 24.57 1.40
CA ALA A 273 3.81 25.74 0.52
C ALA A 273 3.56 27.09 1.24
N GLY A 274 2.93 27.06 2.42
CA GLY A 274 2.57 28.25 3.21
C GLY A 274 1.07 28.58 3.17
N ASN A 275 0.61 29.41 4.11
CA ASN A 275 -0.82 29.57 4.46
C ASN A 275 -1.35 31.01 4.32
N ASP A 276 -0.79 31.82 3.41
CA ASP A 276 -1.16 33.24 3.23
C ASP A 276 -2.11 33.49 2.03
N GLY A 277 -2.46 32.46 1.27
CA GLY A 277 -3.34 32.54 0.09
C GLY A 277 -2.75 33.32 -1.08
N ARG A 278 -1.42 33.46 -1.15
CA ARG A 278 -0.73 34.32 -2.14
C ARG A 278 0.11 33.53 -3.12
N ARG A 279 0.40 34.14 -4.27
CA ARG A 279 1.34 33.62 -5.29
C ARG A 279 2.81 33.76 -4.85
N SER A 280 3.17 33.16 -3.72
CA SER A 280 4.53 33.14 -3.18
C SER A 280 4.66 31.97 -2.20
N VAL A 281 5.23 30.88 -2.68
CA VAL A 281 5.55 29.69 -1.88
C VAL A 281 6.60 30.06 -0.82
N SER A 282 6.41 29.58 0.41
CA SER A 282 7.33 29.76 1.53
C SER A 282 8.55 28.83 1.42
N PHE A 283 9.67 29.20 2.02
CA PHE A 283 10.81 28.30 2.17
C PHE A 283 10.63 27.45 3.44
N PRO A 284 11.02 26.15 3.43
CA PRO A 284 11.77 25.47 2.38
C PRO A 284 10.95 24.88 1.21
N GLY A 285 9.62 25.01 1.20
CA GLY A 285 8.77 24.52 0.10
C GLY A 285 9.15 25.03 -1.28
N ALA A 286 9.68 26.25 -1.38
CA ALA A 286 10.15 26.83 -2.63
C ALA A 286 11.58 26.42 -3.06
N LEU A 287 12.26 25.54 -2.31
CA LEU A 287 13.58 25.04 -2.70
C LEU A 287 13.47 23.99 -3.81
N PRO A 288 14.28 24.05 -4.88
CA PRO A 288 14.26 23.05 -5.95
C PRO A 288 14.57 21.61 -5.51
N GLU A 289 15.24 21.45 -4.38
CA GLU A 289 15.63 20.17 -3.79
C GLU A 289 14.57 19.59 -2.85
N ALA A 290 13.56 20.38 -2.48
CA ALA A 290 12.40 19.93 -1.72
C ALA A 290 11.18 19.78 -2.64
N LEU A 291 10.20 19.00 -2.20
CA LEU A 291 8.89 18.88 -2.83
C LEU A 291 7.91 19.79 -2.08
N GLY A 292 7.51 20.89 -2.73
CA GLY A 292 6.58 21.86 -2.19
C GLY A 292 5.13 21.38 -2.31
N VAL A 293 4.42 21.33 -1.17
CA VAL A 293 3.08 20.76 -1.08
C VAL A 293 2.01 21.83 -0.82
N GLY A 294 1.13 22.03 -1.80
CA GLY A 294 -0.08 22.84 -1.69
C GLY A 294 -1.24 22.11 -1.02
N ALA A 295 -2.27 22.85 -0.59
CA ALA A 295 -3.44 22.29 0.09
C ALA A 295 -4.71 22.38 -0.75
N VAL A 296 -5.46 21.27 -0.81
CA VAL A 296 -6.84 21.21 -1.32
C VAL A 296 -7.85 20.83 -0.23
N GLY A 297 -9.11 21.20 -0.45
CA GLY A 297 -10.25 20.77 0.34
C GLY A 297 -10.90 19.47 -0.13
N PRO A 298 -11.99 19.02 0.53
CA PRO A 298 -12.78 17.86 0.13
C PRO A 298 -13.39 17.97 -1.28
N ASP A 299 -13.52 19.19 -1.79
CA ASP A 299 -14.07 19.56 -3.09
C ASP A 299 -13.02 19.61 -4.21
N ASP A 300 -11.78 19.17 -3.94
CA ASP A 300 -10.63 19.26 -4.86
C ASP A 300 -10.28 20.70 -5.28
N VAL A 301 -10.79 21.70 -4.57
CA VAL A 301 -10.44 23.10 -4.81
C VAL A 301 -9.25 23.46 -3.94
N ARG A 302 -8.28 24.20 -4.50
CA ARG A 302 -7.17 24.79 -3.74
C ARG A 302 -7.74 25.57 -2.56
N SER A 303 -7.30 25.23 -1.36
CA SER A 303 -7.79 25.87 -0.14
C SER A 303 -7.43 27.35 -0.16
N PHE A 304 -8.34 28.20 0.31
CA PHE A 304 -8.22 29.66 0.19
C PHE A 304 -6.95 30.25 0.82
N TYR A 305 -6.36 29.55 1.80
CA TYR A 305 -5.13 29.93 2.48
C TYR A 305 -3.89 29.36 1.80
N SER A 306 -3.98 28.36 0.92
CA SER A 306 -2.80 27.74 0.33
C SER A 306 -2.06 28.75 -0.54
N ASN A 307 -0.79 28.99 -0.22
CA ASN A 307 0.10 29.65 -1.15
C ASN A 307 0.26 28.81 -2.41
N PHE A 308 0.57 29.49 -3.51
CA PHE A 308 0.71 28.92 -4.84
C PHE A 308 1.82 29.67 -5.60
N GLY A 309 2.17 29.22 -6.81
CA GLY A 309 3.25 29.81 -7.60
C GLY A 309 4.42 28.85 -7.86
N PRO A 310 5.52 29.38 -8.41
CA PRO A 310 6.75 28.61 -8.59
C PRO A 310 7.21 28.01 -7.26
N GLY A 311 7.37 26.67 -7.23
CA GLY A 311 7.73 25.90 -6.04
C GLY A 311 6.61 25.02 -5.47
N VAL A 312 5.40 25.02 -6.04
CA VAL A 312 4.42 23.95 -5.78
C VAL A 312 4.67 22.81 -6.75
N ASP A 313 5.02 21.63 -6.25
CA ASP A 313 5.22 20.41 -7.05
C ASP A 313 3.95 19.58 -7.13
N LEU A 314 3.16 19.55 -6.05
CA LEU A 314 1.88 18.86 -5.99
C LEU A 314 0.96 19.46 -4.94
N ALA A 315 -0.33 19.14 -5.01
CA ALA A 315 -1.29 19.41 -3.97
C ALA A 315 -1.68 18.14 -3.21
N ALA A 316 -2.08 18.28 -1.95
CA ALA A 316 -2.59 17.19 -1.14
C ALA A 316 -3.70 17.67 -0.18
N PRO A 317 -4.47 16.76 0.45
CA PRO A 317 -5.55 17.14 1.36
C PRO A 317 -5.03 17.98 2.54
N GLY A 318 -5.35 19.26 2.56
CA GLY A 318 -5.02 20.17 3.68
C GLY A 318 -6.26 20.73 4.38
N GLY A 319 -7.45 20.49 3.82
CA GLY A 319 -8.73 20.89 4.38
C GLY A 319 -9.15 22.32 4.05
N ASN A 320 -10.43 22.59 4.20
CA ASN A 320 -11.05 23.87 3.88
C ASN A 320 -12.21 24.15 4.85
N THR A 321 -11.90 24.74 6.02
CA THR A 321 -12.89 24.96 7.08
C THR A 321 -13.98 25.97 6.72
N LYS A 322 -13.87 26.67 5.58
CA LYS A 322 -14.99 27.46 5.03
C LYS A 322 -16.18 26.59 4.61
N LEU A 323 -15.95 25.30 4.37
CA LEU A 323 -16.98 24.31 4.06
C LEU A 323 -17.56 23.65 5.33
N GLY A 324 -17.03 23.98 6.52
CA GLY A 324 -17.38 23.37 7.80
C GLY A 324 -16.16 22.83 8.54
N GLU A 325 -16.25 22.65 9.85
CA GLU A 325 -15.15 22.12 10.66
C GLU A 325 -14.69 20.74 10.18
N GLU A 326 -15.64 19.87 9.81
CA GLU A 326 -15.36 18.51 9.33
C GLU A 326 -14.67 18.47 7.96
N ALA A 327 -14.58 19.60 7.25
CA ALA A 327 -13.75 19.73 6.04
C ALA A 327 -12.26 19.96 6.36
N GLY A 328 -11.87 19.98 7.64
CA GLY A 328 -10.48 19.87 8.08
C GLY A 328 -9.95 18.43 8.02
N VAL A 329 -8.68 18.25 8.34
CA VAL A 329 -8.03 16.94 8.51
C VAL A 329 -8.12 16.54 9.99
N LEU A 330 -8.78 15.42 10.26
CA LEU A 330 -8.97 14.89 11.62
C LEU A 330 -7.84 13.95 12.01
N GLN A 331 -7.17 14.22 13.13
CA GLN A 331 -6.22 13.30 13.78
C GLN A 331 -6.27 13.43 15.31
N ASP A 332 -5.83 12.39 16.02
CA ASP A 332 -5.60 12.46 17.48
C ASP A 332 -4.36 13.32 17.76
N THR A 333 -4.49 14.26 18.68
CA THR A 333 -3.41 15.18 19.03
C THR A 333 -3.64 15.78 20.42
N LEU A 334 -2.76 16.67 20.88
CA LEU A 334 -2.85 17.28 22.19
C LEU A 334 -4.02 18.25 22.31
N ASP A 335 -4.69 18.20 23.47
CA ASP A 335 -5.82 19.07 23.79
C ASP A 335 -5.40 20.47 24.29
N GLY A 336 -4.09 20.70 24.49
CA GLY A 336 -3.52 21.92 25.04
C GLY A 336 -3.73 22.11 26.55
N LYS A 337 -4.28 21.10 27.24
CA LYS A 337 -4.55 21.06 28.69
C LYS A 337 -3.87 19.88 29.38
N GLY A 338 -2.97 19.18 28.68
CA GLY A 338 -2.22 18.03 29.19
C GLY A 338 -2.89 16.68 28.89
N GLY A 339 -3.93 16.65 28.05
CA GLY A 339 -4.54 15.44 27.50
C GLY A 339 -4.45 15.41 25.97
N HIS A 340 -5.25 14.54 25.36
CA HIS A 340 -5.38 14.40 23.91
C HIS A 340 -6.85 14.58 23.48
N ALA A 341 -7.04 14.85 22.19
CA ALA A 341 -8.33 15.00 21.55
C ALA A 341 -8.19 14.86 20.02
N TYR A 342 -9.19 14.25 19.40
CA TYR A 342 -9.35 14.26 17.95
C TYR A 342 -9.70 15.67 17.47
N ARG A 343 -8.84 16.27 16.64
CA ARG A 343 -8.99 17.65 16.16
C ARG A 343 -8.96 17.75 14.64
N PHE A 344 -9.91 18.51 14.11
CA PHE A 344 -9.88 18.98 12.73
C PHE A 344 -8.95 20.18 12.62
N LEU A 345 -7.86 20.03 11.86
CA LEU A 345 -6.95 21.12 11.52
C LEU A 345 -6.99 21.40 10.01
N GLN A 346 -6.58 22.61 9.62
CA GLN A 346 -6.36 22.94 8.21
C GLN A 346 -5.00 23.60 8.00
N GLY A 347 -4.41 23.36 6.84
CA GLY A 347 -3.15 23.97 6.45
C GLY A 347 -2.40 23.17 5.39
N THR A 348 -1.46 23.83 4.72
CA THR A 348 -0.41 23.13 3.95
C THR A 348 0.43 22.23 4.85
N SER A 349 0.49 22.53 6.16
CA SER A 349 1.05 21.67 7.21
C SER A 349 0.33 20.33 7.38
N MET A 350 -0.98 20.25 7.04
CA MET A 350 -1.75 19.00 7.03
C MET A 350 -1.69 18.32 5.66
N ALA A 351 -1.48 19.07 4.58
CA ALA A 351 -1.28 18.51 3.24
C ALA A 351 0.07 17.78 3.10
N THR A 352 1.15 18.39 3.58
CA THR A 352 2.52 17.87 3.51
C THR A 352 2.67 16.42 4.03
N PRO A 353 2.14 16.06 5.22
CA PRO A 353 2.26 14.70 5.74
C PRO A 353 1.54 13.65 4.90
N HIS A 354 0.51 14.00 4.12
CA HIS A 354 -0.10 13.06 3.18
C HIS A 354 0.89 12.67 2.07
N ALA A 355 1.60 13.65 1.51
CA ALA A 355 2.61 13.41 0.48
C ALA A 355 3.81 12.63 1.03
N ALA A 356 4.28 12.99 2.24
CA ALA A 356 5.35 12.27 2.93
C ALA A 356 4.96 10.80 3.22
N GLY A 357 3.75 10.55 3.71
CA GLY A 357 3.23 9.20 3.94
C GLY A 357 3.10 8.39 2.65
N ALA A 358 2.59 8.99 1.58
CA ALA A 358 2.50 8.32 0.28
C ALA A 358 3.88 7.96 -0.29
N ALA A 359 4.86 8.85 -0.16
CA ALA A 359 6.25 8.55 -0.51
C ALA A 359 6.82 7.39 0.32
N ALA A 360 6.53 7.35 1.62
CA ALA A 360 6.97 6.27 2.48
C ALA A 360 6.36 4.91 2.07
N VAL A 361 5.10 4.86 1.63
CA VAL A 361 4.50 3.64 1.07
C VAL A 361 5.26 3.17 -0.17
N LEU A 362 5.58 4.07 -1.10
CA LEU A 362 6.27 3.74 -2.35
C LEU A 362 7.74 3.33 -2.14
N LEU A 363 8.47 4.03 -1.27
CA LEU A 363 9.81 3.62 -0.84
C LEU A 363 9.76 2.25 -0.16
N GLY A 364 8.73 2.01 0.65
CA GLY A 364 8.45 0.72 1.27
C GLY A 364 8.30 -0.39 0.24
N MET A 365 7.77 -0.10 -0.95
CA MET A 365 7.66 -1.06 -2.07
C MET A 365 9.00 -1.32 -2.78
N GLY A 366 10.08 -0.62 -2.43
CA GLY A 366 11.42 -0.79 -2.97
C GLY A 366 11.76 0.16 -4.13
N LEU A 367 11.01 1.25 -4.32
CA LEU A 367 11.36 2.29 -5.28
C LEU A 367 12.55 3.12 -4.79
N SER A 368 13.36 3.63 -5.73
CA SER A 368 14.33 4.67 -5.40
C SER A 368 13.63 6.00 -5.04
N PRO A 369 14.33 6.95 -4.40
CA PRO A 369 13.83 8.30 -4.19
C PRO A 369 13.39 8.98 -5.49
N GLU A 370 14.17 8.89 -6.57
CA GLU A 370 13.83 9.50 -7.86
C GLU A 370 12.60 8.83 -8.51
N GLU A 371 12.53 7.50 -8.47
CA GLU A 371 11.38 6.74 -8.97
C GLU A 371 10.10 7.07 -8.18
N THR A 372 10.24 7.25 -6.87
CA THR A 372 9.15 7.64 -5.97
C THR A 372 8.63 9.02 -6.34
N THR A 373 9.49 10.03 -6.47
CA THR A 373 9.11 11.38 -6.90
C THR A 373 8.45 11.36 -8.27
N ALA A 374 9.06 10.70 -9.26
CA ALA A 374 8.50 10.62 -10.61
C ALA A 374 7.13 9.90 -10.65
N THR A 375 6.94 8.90 -9.79
CA THR A 375 5.67 8.18 -9.67
C THR A 375 4.60 9.08 -9.06
N ILE A 376 4.87 9.71 -7.92
CA ILE A 376 3.91 10.61 -7.24
C ILE A 376 3.45 11.73 -8.17
N LEU A 377 4.41 12.45 -8.78
CA LEU A 377 4.08 13.57 -9.68
C LEU A 377 3.39 13.07 -10.95
N GLY A 378 3.82 11.93 -11.50
CA GLY A 378 3.28 11.35 -12.73
C GLY A 378 1.93 10.64 -12.61
N THR A 379 1.41 10.46 -11.39
CA THR A 379 0.09 9.86 -11.13
C THR A 379 -0.84 10.77 -10.34
N SER A 380 -0.43 12.01 -10.06
CA SER A 380 -1.31 12.99 -9.45
C SER A 380 -2.52 13.25 -10.34
N VAL A 381 -3.68 13.47 -9.72
CA VAL A 381 -4.92 13.83 -10.40
C VAL A 381 -4.78 15.27 -10.86
N ASP A 382 -4.70 15.46 -12.17
CA ASP A 382 -4.61 16.76 -12.82
C ASP A 382 -5.85 17.61 -12.48
N LEU A 383 -5.61 18.73 -11.79
CA LEU A 383 -6.62 19.69 -11.36
C LEU A 383 -6.24 21.06 -11.91
N GLY A 384 -7.22 21.91 -12.19
CA GLY A 384 -6.97 23.23 -12.74
C GLY A 384 -6.64 23.16 -14.24
N ALA A 385 -5.51 23.73 -14.64
CA ALA A 385 -5.09 23.77 -16.03
C ALA A 385 -4.34 22.48 -16.39
N LYS A 386 -4.72 21.86 -17.52
CA LYS A 386 -4.16 20.58 -17.94
C LYS A 386 -2.63 20.54 -17.87
N GLY A 387 -2.10 19.59 -17.12
CA GLY A 387 -0.68 19.37 -16.92
C GLY A 387 -0.16 20.07 -15.68
N PHE A 388 1.08 20.57 -15.74
CA PHE A 388 1.63 21.34 -14.64
C PHE A 388 1.01 22.74 -14.61
N ASP A 389 0.54 23.16 -13.43
CA ASP A 389 0.19 24.54 -13.16
C ASP A 389 0.69 25.01 -11.79
N GLU A 390 0.67 26.32 -11.57
CA GLU A 390 1.21 26.91 -10.35
C GLU A 390 0.26 26.80 -9.15
N GLU A 391 -1.00 26.40 -9.35
CA GLU A 391 -1.99 26.27 -8.27
C GLU A 391 -1.96 24.88 -7.63
N TYR A 392 -1.82 23.84 -8.45
CA TYR A 392 -1.85 22.44 -8.03
C TYR A 392 -0.54 21.69 -8.30
N GLY A 393 0.44 22.33 -8.93
CA GLY A 393 1.67 21.66 -9.37
C GLY A 393 1.34 20.62 -10.43
N HIS A 394 1.73 19.38 -10.19
CA HIS A 394 1.36 18.23 -11.01
C HIS A 394 -0.07 17.69 -10.74
N GLY A 395 -0.82 18.31 -9.82
CA GLY A 395 -2.16 17.91 -9.44
C GLY A 395 -2.25 17.42 -8.00
N ARG A 396 -3.41 16.89 -7.63
CA ARG A 396 -3.64 16.31 -6.30
C ARG A 396 -3.04 14.91 -6.20
N LEU A 397 -2.34 14.64 -5.10
CA LEU A 397 -1.88 13.32 -4.71
C LEU A 397 -2.96 12.24 -4.88
N SER A 398 -2.56 11.10 -5.45
CA SER A 398 -3.35 9.88 -5.56
C SER A 398 -2.44 8.68 -5.30
N LEU A 399 -2.53 8.14 -4.08
CA LEU A 399 -1.74 6.99 -3.64
C LEU A 399 -2.22 5.71 -4.32
N ASP A 400 -3.52 5.58 -4.57
CA ASP A 400 -4.06 4.43 -5.31
C ASP A 400 -3.54 4.36 -6.75
N ALA A 401 -3.50 5.47 -7.48
CA ALA A 401 -2.94 5.52 -8.83
C ALA A 401 -1.43 5.28 -8.82
N ALA A 402 -0.70 5.84 -7.83
CA ALA A 402 0.73 5.62 -7.66
C ALA A 402 1.05 4.13 -7.45
N VAL A 403 0.41 3.48 -6.48
CA VAL A 403 0.58 2.05 -6.19
C VAL A 403 0.17 1.20 -7.40
N THR A 404 -0.95 1.53 -8.04
CA THR A 404 -1.42 0.80 -9.23
C THR A 404 -0.42 0.89 -10.37
N ARG A 405 0.19 2.06 -10.60
CA ARG A 405 1.21 2.25 -11.62
C ARG A 405 2.42 1.34 -11.38
N VAL A 406 2.90 1.25 -10.14
CA VAL A 406 4.03 0.38 -9.78
C VAL A 406 3.68 -1.09 -10.04
N LEU A 407 2.53 -1.55 -9.52
CA LEU A 407 2.11 -2.95 -9.67
C LEU A 407 1.86 -3.36 -11.13
N THR A 408 1.28 -2.48 -11.94
CA THR A 408 0.85 -2.81 -13.31
C THR A 408 1.92 -2.57 -14.38
N ARG A 409 2.76 -1.53 -14.25
CA ARG A 409 3.79 -1.26 -15.28
C ARG A 409 5.10 -1.99 -15.01
N THR A 410 5.56 -1.97 -13.76
CA THR A 410 6.86 -2.54 -13.43
C THR A 410 6.70 -4.04 -13.21
N ASN A 411 5.92 -4.42 -12.20
CA ASN A 411 5.87 -5.80 -11.74
C ASN A 411 5.19 -6.75 -12.74
N ALA A 412 4.10 -6.33 -13.39
CA ALA A 412 3.42 -7.17 -14.37
C ALA A 412 4.27 -7.43 -15.63
N LEU A 413 5.04 -6.42 -16.08
CA LEU A 413 5.94 -6.57 -17.21
C LEU A 413 7.08 -7.52 -16.88
N SER A 414 7.71 -7.35 -15.71
CA SER A 414 8.76 -8.24 -15.21
C SER A 414 8.26 -9.68 -15.09
N PHE A 415 7.06 -9.88 -14.52
CA PHE A 415 6.42 -11.18 -14.44
C PHE A 415 6.25 -11.83 -15.82
N ALA A 416 5.69 -11.09 -16.78
CA ALA A 416 5.41 -11.61 -18.12
C ALA A 416 6.68 -11.95 -18.92
N VAL A 417 7.67 -11.05 -18.90
CA VAL A 417 8.93 -11.21 -19.65
C VAL A 417 9.74 -12.37 -19.09
N ALA A 418 9.93 -12.43 -17.76
CA ALA A 418 10.68 -13.52 -17.12
C ALA A 418 9.98 -14.87 -17.32
N GLY A 419 8.65 -14.91 -17.20
CA GLY A 419 7.87 -16.12 -17.45
C GLY A 419 7.99 -16.62 -18.89
N LEU A 420 7.94 -15.73 -19.87
CA LEU A 420 8.12 -16.08 -21.29
C LEU A 420 9.53 -16.59 -21.56
N MET A 421 10.57 -15.92 -21.03
CA MET A 421 11.97 -16.34 -21.17
C MET A 421 12.18 -17.76 -20.62
N ALA A 422 11.65 -18.03 -19.42
CA ALA A 422 11.69 -19.36 -18.80
C ALA A 422 11.01 -20.42 -19.66
N LEU A 423 9.82 -20.11 -20.19
CA LEU A 423 9.07 -21.01 -21.06
C LEU A 423 9.83 -21.37 -22.34
N VAL A 424 10.52 -20.39 -22.95
CA VAL A 424 11.33 -20.61 -24.15
C VAL A 424 12.52 -21.53 -23.83
N LEU A 425 13.25 -21.26 -22.74
CA LEU A 425 14.38 -22.09 -22.30
C LEU A 425 13.93 -23.53 -21.99
N ALA A 426 12.83 -23.69 -21.25
CA ALA A 426 12.29 -25.00 -20.90
C ALA A 426 11.82 -25.80 -22.14
N ARG A 427 11.22 -25.13 -23.15
CA ARG A 427 10.88 -25.77 -24.43
C ARG A 427 12.13 -26.19 -25.21
N GLY A 428 13.16 -25.34 -25.25
CA GLY A 428 14.44 -25.66 -25.89
C GLY A 428 15.08 -26.93 -25.31
N ALA A 429 14.85 -27.20 -24.02
CA ALA A 429 15.32 -28.40 -23.33
C ALA A 429 14.46 -29.66 -23.61
N ARG A 430 13.43 -29.57 -24.48
CA ARG A 430 12.43 -30.63 -24.73
C ARG A 430 11.67 -31.07 -23.47
N SER A 431 11.47 -30.17 -22.52
CA SER A 431 10.67 -30.43 -21.33
C SER A 431 9.18 -30.58 -21.67
N PRO A 432 8.41 -31.44 -20.97
CA PRO A 432 6.96 -31.48 -21.08
C PRO A 432 6.33 -30.10 -20.82
N TRP A 433 5.23 -29.79 -21.51
CA TRP A 433 4.56 -28.49 -21.44
C TRP A 433 4.16 -28.10 -20.01
N GLY A 434 3.68 -29.04 -19.18
CA GLY A 434 3.34 -28.77 -17.77
C GLY A 434 4.54 -28.33 -16.93
N SER A 435 5.71 -28.94 -17.16
CA SER A 435 6.96 -28.55 -16.50
C SER A 435 7.47 -27.20 -17.01
N ALA A 436 7.32 -26.90 -18.30
CA ALA A 436 7.68 -25.59 -18.86
C ALA A 436 6.81 -24.46 -18.27
N LEU A 437 5.50 -24.69 -18.13
CA LEU A 437 4.58 -23.75 -17.46
C LEU A 437 4.96 -23.52 -16.00
N GLY A 438 5.32 -24.57 -15.27
CA GLY A 438 5.82 -24.43 -13.89
C GLY A 438 7.07 -23.57 -13.79
N VAL A 439 8.07 -23.78 -14.67
CA VAL A 439 9.29 -22.96 -14.72
C VAL A 439 8.95 -21.50 -15.03
N GLY A 440 8.04 -21.27 -15.98
CA GLY A 440 7.56 -19.93 -16.35
C GLY A 440 6.87 -19.20 -15.20
N LEU A 441 5.96 -19.87 -14.49
CA LEU A 441 5.26 -19.29 -13.34
C LEU A 441 6.22 -18.94 -12.20
N VAL A 442 7.19 -19.81 -11.91
CA VAL A 442 8.22 -19.52 -10.88
C VAL A 442 9.07 -18.33 -11.32
N ALA A 443 9.52 -18.29 -12.58
CA ALA A 443 10.33 -17.18 -13.08
C ALA A 443 9.58 -15.84 -13.05
N GLY A 444 8.31 -15.84 -13.47
CA GLY A 444 7.45 -14.68 -13.38
C GLY A 444 7.26 -14.22 -11.93
N ALA A 445 6.88 -15.13 -11.04
CA ALA A 445 6.64 -14.80 -9.63
C ALA A 445 7.91 -14.30 -8.91
N VAL A 446 9.09 -14.82 -9.25
CA VAL A 446 10.35 -14.35 -8.68
C VAL A 446 10.71 -12.97 -9.20
N SER A 447 10.47 -12.68 -10.49
CA SER A 447 10.88 -11.43 -11.13
C SER A 447 9.88 -10.30 -11.00
N GLY A 448 8.59 -10.57 -10.81
CA GLY A 448 7.55 -9.53 -10.71
C GLY A 448 6.69 -9.66 -9.46
N GLY A 449 6.95 -10.64 -8.59
CA GLY A 449 6.00 -11.00 -7.54
C GLY A 449 4.67 -11.49 -8.09
N LEU A 450 3.75 -11.85 -7.20
CA LEU A 450 2.34 -12.05 -7.54
C LEU A 450 1.64 -10.68 -7.51
N PHE A 451 2.00 -9.80 -8.45
CA PHE A 451 1.62 -8.38 -8.50
C PHE A 451 0.11 -8.11 -8.44
N PHE A 452 -0.72 -9.11 -8.77
CA PHE A 452 -2.18 -9.05 -8.76
C PHE A 452 -2.78 -9.36 -7.38
N LEU A 453 -2.03 -9.93 -6.43
CA LEU A 453 -2.55 -10.23 -5.09
C LEU A 453 -3.13 -8.99 -4.38
N PRO A 454 -2.48 -7.81 -4.40
CA PRO A 454 -3.03 -6.59 -3.81
C PRO A 454 -4.23 -6.00 -4.57
N MET A 455 -4.73 -6.68 -5.62
CA MET A 455 -5.94 -6.30 -6.35
C MET A 455 -7.14 -7.17 -6.01
N LEU A 456 -6.93 -8.34 -5.40
CA LEU A 456 -8.01 -9.24 -4.97
C LEU A 456 -8.74 -8.67 -3.74
N PRO A 457 -10.04 -8.89 -3.52
CA PRO A 457 -10.67 -8.50 -2.26
C PRO A 457 -10.17 -9.42 -1.14
N ALA A 458 -9.19 -8.97 -0.37
CA ALA A 458 -8.54 -9.77 0.68
C ALA A 458 -7.83 -8.84 1.68
N PRO A 459 -7.96 -9.12 2.99
CA PRO A 459 -7.39 -8.25 4.00
C PRO A 459 -5.88 -8.12 3.83
N PRO A 460 -5.32 -6.93 4.14
CA PRO A 460 -3.88 -6.75 4.16
C PRO A 460 -3.25 -7.78 5.09
N SER A 461 -2.24 -8.48 4.61
CA SER A 461 -1.50 -9.46 5.39
C SER A 461 -0.04 -9.46 4.98
N PHE A 462 0.83 -9.82 5.92
CA PHE A 462 2.26 -9.96 5.66
C PHE A 462 2.55 -10.86 4.45
N ALA A 463 1.77 -11.94 4.28
CA ALA A 463 1.90 -12.84 3.14
C ALA A 463 1.56 -12.17 1.81
N VAL A 464 0.48 -11.38 1.73
CA VAL A 464 0.11 -10.62 0.52
C VAL A 464 1.19 -9.60 0.19
N THR A 465 1.69 -8.87 1.19
CA THR A 465 2.77 -7.89 1.01
C THR A 465 4.06 -8.56 0.52
N LEU A 466 4.48 -9.67 1.13
CA LEU A 466 5.70 -10.37 0.77
C LEU A 466 5.60 -10.99 -0.64
N LEU A 467 4.52 -11.72 -0.92
CA LEU A 467 4.36 -12.46 -2.17
C LEU A 467 4.07 -11.56 -3.38
N SER A 468 3.53 -10.35 -3.18
CA SER A 468 3.29 -9.40 -4.27
C SER A 468 4.54 -8.71 -4.79
N ARG A 469 5.66 -8.85 -4.07
CA ARG A 469 6.95 -8.24 -4.42
C ARG A 469 7.88 -9.22 -5.10
N GLU A 470 8.79 -8.68 -5.89
CA GLU A 470 9.92 -9.43 -6.44
C GLU A 470 10.75 -10.04 -5.33
N LEU A 471 11.29 -11.25 -5.55
CA LEU A 471 12.09 -11.95 -4.53
C LEU A 471 13.32 -11.13 -4.09
N LEU A 472 13.89 -10.36 -5.03
CA LEU A 472 15.04 -9.49 -4.77
C LEU A 472 14.73 -8.38 -3.74
N LEU A 473 13.46 -7.98 -3.64
CA LEU A 473 12.99 -6.94 -2.72
C LEU A 473 12.53 -7.51 -1.37
N TRP A 474 12.56 -8.82 -1.16
CA TRP A 474 12.16 -9.38 0.14
C TRP A 474 13.01 -8.90 1.32
N PRO A 475 14.33 -8.69 1.19
CA PRO A 475 15.12 -8.07 2.26
C PRO A 475 14.63 -6.67 2.64
N SER A 476 14.01 -5.93 1.71
CA SER A 476 13.50 -4.57 1.95
C SER A 476 12.31 -4.53 2.91
N VAL A 477 11.64 -5.68 3.11
CA VAL A 477 10.58 -5.83 4.10
C VAL A 477 11.11 -5.64 5.54
N LEU A 478 12.39 -5.96 5.76
CA LEU A 478 13.03 -5.72 7.05
C LEU A 478 13.52 -4.27 7.17
N ASP A 479 14.17 -3.76 6.13
CA ASP A 479 14.68 -2.39 6.04
C ASP A 479 14.94 -2.04 4.57
N VAL A 480 14.38 -0.92 4.10
CA VAL A 480 14.44 -0.57 2.68
C VAL A 480 15.87 -0.33 2.16
N ARG A 481 16.84 -0.04 3.02
CA ARG A 481 18.26 0.10 2.64
C ARG A 481 18.85 -1.19 2.06
N TYR A 482 18.24 -2.34 2.33
CA TYR A 482 18.68 -3.62 1.77
C TYR A 482 18.26 -3.83 0.32
N ALA A 483 17.27 -3.08 -0.22
CA ALA A 483 16.76 -3.22 -1.58
C ALA A 483 17.85 -3.06 -2.66
N HIS A 484 18.91 -2.31 -2.35
CA HIS A 484 20.01 -1.97 -3.27
C HIS A 484 21.38 -2.49 -2.80
N ASN A 485 21.43 -3.44 -1.87
CA ASN A 485 22.71 -3.98 -1.42
C ASN A 485 23.29 -4.96 -2.46
N PRO A 486 24.57 -4.81 -2.86
CA PRO A 486 25.19 -5.65 -3.89
C PRO A 486 25.25 -7.14 -3.51
N LEU A 487 25.27 -7.47 -2.22
CA LEU A 487 25.24 -8.86 -1.75
C LEU A 487 23.91 -9.53 -2.11
N TRP A 488 22.79 -8.86 -1.87
CA TRP A 488 21.46 -9.36 -2.23
C TRP A 488 21.28 -9.38 -3.75
N ALA A 489 21.92 -8.47 -4.48
CA ALA A 489 21.98 -8.46 -5.93
C ALA A 489 23.02 -9.44 -6.52
N SER A 490 23.24 -10.60 -5.89
CA SER A 490 24.23 -11.60 -6.32
C SER A 490 23.61 -12.91 -6.80
N ALA A 491 24.20 -13.50 -7.84
CA ALA A 491 23.85 -14.81 -8.36
C ALA A 491 24.18 -15.98 -7.42
N ILE A 492 24.93 -15.74 -6.33
CA ILE A 492 25.34 -16.79 -5.39
C ILE A 492 24.12 -17.52 -4.80
N PHE A 493 23.08 -16.77 -4.39
CA PHE A 493 21.89 -17.35 -3.78
C PHE A 493 21.13 -18.29 -4.73
N PRO A 494 20.72 -17.84 -5.94
CA PRO A 494 20.05 -18.72 -6.90
C PRO A 494 20.97 -19.87 -7.36
N ALA A 495 22.29 -19.63 -7.50
CA ALA A 495 23.24 -20.67 -7.88
C ALA A 495 23.39 -21.78 -6.83
N LEU A 496 23.41 -21.44 -5.54
CA LEU A 496 23.45 -22.43 -4.46
C LEU A 496 22.19 -23.30 -4.46
N LEU A 497 21.01 -22.69 -4.58
CA LEU A 497 19.75 -23.43 -4.68
C LEU A 497 19.70 -24.31 -5.92
N ALA A 498 20.21 -23.82 -7.06
CA ALA A 498 20.33 -24.60 -8.28
C ALA A 498 21.31 -25.76 -8.14
N PHE A 499 22.43 -25.58 -7.43
CA PHE A 499 23.38 -26.66 -7.19
C PHE A 499 22.79 -27.76 -6.29
N THR A 500 22.05 -27.38 -5.25
CA THR A 500 21.47 -28.34 -4.30
C THR A 500 20.27 -29.09 -4.87
N PHE A 501 19.38 -28.40 -5.60
CA PHE A 501 18.09 -28.96 -6.03
C PHE A 501 18.01 -29.25 -7.53
N GLY A 502 18.85 -28.60 -8.35
CA GLY A 502 18.91 -28.76 -9.80
C GLY A 502 19.10 -30.20 -10.30
N PRO A 503 19.94 -31.04 -9.67
CA PRO A 503 20.11 -32.43 -10.08
C PRO A 503 18.88 -33.33 -9.87
N THR A 504 17.88 -32.88 -9.12
CA THR A 504 16.68 -33.68 -8.85
C THR A 504 15.64 -33.48 -9.94
N ARG A 505 15.04 -34.58 -10.45
CA ARG A 505 13.97 -34.50 -11.46
C ARG A 505 12.73 -33.75 -10.98
N ALA A 506 12.49 -33.74 -9.66
CA ALA A 506 11.34 -33.08 -9.06
C ALA A 506 11.53 -31.56 -8.91
N PHE A 507 12.74 -31.09 -8.58
CA PHE A 507 12.97 -29.68 -8.26
C PHE A 507 13.83 -28.92 -9.29
N GLY A 508 14.40 -29.59 -10.29
CA GLY A 508 15.20 -28.94 -11.33
C GLY A 508 14.47 -27.83 -12.08
N GLY A 509 13.17 -28.01 -12.37
CA GLY A 509 12.36 -26.96 -12.99
C GLY A 509 12.13 -25.75 -12.08
N LEU A 510 11.93 -25.97 -10.79
CA LEU A 510 11.77 -24.90 -9.81
C LEU A 510 13.07 -24.10 -9.65
N ALA A 511 14.20 -24.80 -9.53
CA ALA A 511 15.52 -24.18 -9.46
C ALA A 511 15.85 -23.36 -10.73
N ALA A 512 15.51 -23.89 -11.91
CA ALA A 512 15.67 -23.15 -13.17
C ALA A 512 14.78 -21.90 -13.22
N GLY A 513 13.50 -22.01 -12.83
CA GLY A 513 12.58 -20.88 -12.79
C GLY A 513 13.07 -19.79 -11.85
N LEU A 514 13.56 -20.16 -10.66
CA LEU A 514 14.13 -19.23 -9.70
C LEU A 514 15.35 -18.50 -10.25
N CYS A 515 16.26 -19.21 -10.92
CA CYS A 515 17.42 -18.60 -11.58
C CYS A 515 17.00 -17.64 -12.71
N VAL A 516 16.04 -18.02 -13.54
CA VAL A 516 15.57 -17.16 -14.64
C VAL A 516 14.92 -15.90 -14.11
N GLY A 517 14.02 -16.03 -13.13
CA GLY A 517 13.35 -14.87 -12.53
C GLY A 517 14.32 -13.92 -11.84
N PHE A 518 15.23 -14.45 -11.02
CA PHE A 518 16.23 -13.63 -10.34
C PHE A 518 17.18 -12.95 -11.32
N GLY A 519 17.61 -13.68 -12.36
CA GLY A 519 18.44 -13.13 -13.42
C GLY A 519 17.73 -12.03 -14.22
N ALA A 520 16.44 -12.18 -14.49
CA ALA A 520 15.64 -11.17 -15.18
C ALA A 520 15.55 -9.86 -14.38
N SER A 521 15.24 -9.92 -13.08
CA SER A 521 15.21 -8.72 -12.22
C SER A 521 16.56 -7.99 -12.18
N LEU A 522 17.67 -8.73 -12.06
CA LEU A 522 19.01 -8.10 -12.08
C LEU A 522 19.33 -7.43 -13.42
N LEU A 523 18.96 -8.05 -14.54
CA LEU A 523 19.17 -7.46 -15.86
C LEU A 523 18.27 -6.23 -16.09
N GLN A 524 17.05 -6.25 -15.55
CA GLN A 524 16.16 -5.10 -15.60
C GLN A 524 16.71 -3.92 -14.79
N LEU A 525 17.21 -4.16 -13.59
CA LEU A 525 17.89 -3.14 -12.78
C LEU A 525 19.14 -2.60 -13.48
N ALA A 526 19.92 -3.46 -14.15
CA ALA A 526 21.06 -3.00 -14.94
C ALA A 526 20.62 -2.08 -16.10
N ALA A 527 19.51 -2.41 -16.76
CA ALA A 527 18.99 -1.67 -17.89
C ALA A 527 18.32 -0.34 -17.48
N SER A 528 17.72 -0.27 -16.30
CA SER A 528 17.17 0.97 -15.75
C SER A 528 18.25 1.92 -15.21
N GLY A 529 19.51 1.48 -15.17
CA GLY A 529 20.61 2.26 -14.61
C GLY A 529 20.58 2.33 -13.09
N ALA A 530 19.95 1.35 -12.44
CA ALA A 530 19.87 1.30 -10.99
C ALA A 530 21.27 1.32 -10.34
N SER A 531 21.42 2.14 -9.31
CA SER A 531 22.60 2.16 -8.46
C SER A 531 22.45 1.15 -7.33
N LEU A 532 23.54 0.45 -7.02
CA LEU A 532 23.65 -0.35 -5.81
C LEU A 532 24.38 0.46 -4.75
N SER A 533 23.99 0.30 -3.49
CA SER A 533 24.71 0.91 -2.39
C SER A 533 26.17 0.46 -2.40
N LEU A 534 27.09 1.37 -2.04
CA LEU A 534 28.54 1.16 -2.03
C LEU A 534 29.20 1.02 -3.42
N LEU A 535 28.45 1.04 -4.53
CA LEU A 535 28.97 0.94 -5.89
C LEU A 535 28.57 2.17 -6.72
N GLY A 536 29.55 2.80 -7.38
CA GLY A 536 29.25 3.85 -8.38
C GLY A 536 28.43 3.29 -9.55
N GLY A 537 27.70 4.15 -10.26
CA GLY A 537 26.72 3.72 -11.28
C GLY A 537 27.24 2.75 -12.35
N VAL A 538 28.46 2.97 -12.86
CA VAL A 538 29.08 2.07 -13.86
C VAL A 538 29.38 0.68 -13.27
N LEU A 539 29.87 0.64 -12.03
CA LEU A 539 30.18 -0.62 -11.33
C LEU A 539 28.90 -1.36 -10.94
N SER A 540 27.86 -0.63 -10.53
CA SER A 540 26.53 -1.17 -10.26
C SER A 540 25.95 -1.86 -11.49
N GLY A 541 25.95 -1.19 -12.65
CA GLY A 541 25.48 -1.76 -13.90
C GLY A 541 26.25 -3.03 -14.30
N ALA A 542 27.59 -3.01 -14.22
CA ALA A 542 28.41 -4.17 -14.52
C ALA A 542 28.16 -5.35 -13.56
N TRP A 543 27.99 -5.07 -12.27
CA TRP A 543 27.68 -6.07 -11.24
C TRP A 543 26.33 -6.74 -11.51
N LEU A 544 25.29 -5.93 -11.68
CA LEU A 544 23.93 -6.40 -11.95
C LEU A 544 23.87 -7.23 -13.22
N TRP A 545 24.49 -6.75 -14.30
CA TRP A 545 24.52 -7.46 -15.58
C TRP A 545 25.23 -8.81 -15.48
N THR A 546 26.42 -8.84 -14.86
CA THR A 546 27.22 -10.06 -14.72
C THR A 546 26.48 -11.12 -13.90
N ASN A 547 25.92 -10.73 -12.75
CA ASN A 547 25.15 -11.65 -11.91
C ASN A 547 23.86 -12.11 -12.62
N GLY A 548 23.18 -11.22 -13.34
CA GLY A 548 22.02 -11.56 -14.16
C GLY A 548 22.34 -12.64 -15.20
N VAL A 549 23.44 -12.50 -15.93
CA VAL A 549 23.90 -13.50 -16.91
C VAL A 549 24.28 -14.81 -16.23
N LEU A 550 24.99 -14.78 -15.10
CA LEU A 550 25.35 -15.99 -14.35
C LEU A 550 24.11 -16.79 -13.91
N CYS A 551 23.04 -16.12 -13.49
CA CYS A 551 21.76 -16.77 -13.19
C CYS A 551 21.20 -17.49 -14.42
N LEU A 552 21.20 -16.84 -15.60
CA LEU A 552 20.71 -17.45 -16.84
C LEU A 552 21.56 -18.64 -17.29
N LEU A 553 22.89 -18.53 -17.19
CA LEU A 553 23.82 -19.64 -17.48
C LEU A 553 23.56 -20.83 -16.55
N THR A 554 23.29 -20.56 -15.27
CA THR A 554 22.96 -21.59 -14.28
C THR A 554 21.63 -22.27 -14.61
N ALA A 555 20.60 -21.51 -14.98
CA ALA A 555 19.32 -22.05 -15.43
C ALA A 555 19.49 -22.97 -16.66
N MET A 556 20.29 -22.54 -17.65
CA MET A 556 20.59 -23.36 -18.83
C MET A 556 21.34 -24.65 -18.47
N ALA A 557 22.23 -24.61 -17.48
CA ALA A 557 22.92 -25.79 -16.97
C ALA A 557 21.94 -26.78 -16.33
N VAL A 558 21.04 -26.28 -15.46
CA VAL A 558 20.01 -27.10 -14.80
C VAL A 558 19.06 -27.74 -15.81
N LEU A 559 18.70 -27.02 -16.88
CA LEU A 559 17.84 -27.51 -17.96
C LEU A 559 18.58 -28.41 -18.98
N GLY A 560 19.91 -28.57 -18.86
CA GLY A 560 20.69 -29.42 -19.77
C GLY A 560 20.90 -28.85 -21.18
N LEU A 561 20.76 -27.53 -21.36
CA LEU A 561 20.90 -26.84 -22.65
C LEU A 561 22.36 -26.67 -23.12
N GLN A 562 23.34 -27.08 -22.33
CA GLN A 562 24.77 -26.92 -22.67
C GLN A 562 25.20 -27.72 -23.92
N ARG A 563 24.46 -28.77 -24.28
CA ARG A 563 24.77 -29.63 -25.44
C ARG A 563 24.30 -29.06 -26.78
N SER A 564 23.26 -28.22 -26.80
CA SER A 564 22.74 -27.60 -28.04
C SER A 564 23.63 -26.46 -28.54
N LEU A 565 24.29 -25.73 -27.63
CA LEU A 565 25.22 -24.64 -27.98
C LEU A 565 26.53 -25.15 -28.59
N ARG A 566 27.00 -26.34 -28.21
CA ARG A 566 28.21 -26.96 -28.80
C ARG A 566 27.96 -27.65 -30.15
N ALA A 567 26.70 -27.83 -30.54
CA ALA A 567 26.33 -28.45 -31.81
C ALA A 567 26.03 -27.42 -32.92
N SER A 568 26.07 -26.12 -32.57
CA SER A 568 25.75 -24.99 -33.46
C SER A 568 26.91 -23.99 -33.62
N ALA A 569 28.02 -24.22 -32.92
CA ALA A 569 29.33 -23.58 -33.11
C ALA A 569 30.29 -24.62 -33.70
#